data_AF-A0A927BZ41-F1
#
_entry.id   AF-A0A927BZ41-F1
#
_cell.length_a   1.000
_cell.length_b   1.000
_cell.length_c   1.000
_cell.angle_alpha   90.00
_cell.angle_beta   90.00
_cell.angle_gamma   90.00
#
_symmetry.space_group_name_H-M   'P 1'
#
loop_
_entity.id
_entity.type
_entity.pdbx_description
1 polymer ?
#
loop_
_entity_poly.entity_id
_entity_poly.type
_entity_poly.pdbx_seq_one_letter_code
_entity_poly.pdbx_strand_id
1 'polypeptide(L)'
;MTDRRHAAQHCVLGARWELVGRCAAAAATNETIRNERDNLGTGRSVGIVMADKGATGIPVTKNETVMADIVGLTHEGDGVGRVDGFTLFIRGALPGERVRAKVLKVKKTYGYAKLLELLEASPDRTDAPCPIHAQCGGCQLQHLSYPAQLRWKRQHVIDSLQRIGKLDVAGEAGVRAGSTAERAAADRTRTSVENAADGLPEAAPAEPSGEASPQRDGSGAAELAGGIVVHETLGMDEPWRYRNKAQVPIGSAPADGVSGGGADGGAGSTHLIGGFYAQGSHRIIDMDACLIQDGRNDEAVRIVKQIGNALGVRAYDEASGRGLLRHVVVRSGFATGETMVVLVTNGARLPRADEWIAQIREALPGVTSIVQNVNTKRTNVIFGDETKLLWGSEVIYDELDGIRFAISARSFYQVNPQQTVALYRKAVEYARLTGDETVIDAYCGIGTISLFLARQAGQVYGVEVVPEAIQDARRNAELNGIANATFEVGLSEEVMPRWRAQGIQADVIVVDPPRKGCDEALLETILQMRPPRVVYVSCNPATLARDLRVLEGGGYKAVEVQPVDMFPHTTHVECVVGICRVDT
;
A
#
# COMPACT_ATOMS: atom_id res chain seq x y z
N MET A 1 15.71 -53.71 0.23
CA MET A 1 15.47 -53.99 1.65
C MET A 1 15.99 -52.80 2.44
N THR A 2 15.08 -52.06 3.08
CA THR A 2 15.18 -51.44 4.43
C THR A 2 16.53 -50.86 4.87
N ASP A 3 16.66 -49.71 5.53
CA ASP A 3 15.78 -48.71 6.14
C ASP A 3 16.74 -47.71 6.85
N ARG A 4 16.25 -46.51 7.15
CA ARG A 4 16.79 -45.50 8.09
C ARG A 4 18.04 -44.72 7.70
N ARG A 5 17.78 -43.46 7.29
CA ARG A 5 18.15 -42.24 8.03
C ARG A 5 17.79 -41.05 7.13
N HIS A 6 16.68 -40.36 7.40
CA HIS A 6 16.45 -38.95 7.10
C HIS A 6 15.20 -38.53 7.87
N ALA A 7 15.41 -37.99 9.07
CA ALA A 7 14.39 -37.34 9.86
C ALA A 7 15.06 -36.18 10.60
N ALA A 8 15.13 -35.03 9.93
CA ALA A 8 15.25 -33.69 10.52
C ALA A 8 15.03 -32.66 9.41
N GLN A 9 14.37 -31.55 9.78
CA GLN A 9 14.16 -30.33 8.97
C GLN A 9 13.03 -30.35 7.94
N HIS A 10 11.79 -30.15 8.41
CA HIS A 10 10.80 -29.30 7.75
C HIS A 10 9.84 -28.76 8.82
N CYS A 11 10.15 -27.60 9.39
CA CYS A 11 9.24 -26.86 10.27
C CYS A 11 9.68 -25.39 10.40
N VAL A 12 9.37 -24.54 9.40
CA VAL A 12 9.16 -23.10 9.62
C VAL A 12 8.19 -22.60 8.55
N LEU A 13 6.90 -22.60 8.84
CA LEU A 13 5.84 -21.75 8.28
C LEU A 13 4.55 -22.12 9.01
N GLY A 14 4.35 -21.51 10.18
CA GLY A 14 3.24 -21.83 11.05
C GLY A 14 3.30 -21.07 12.37
N ALA A 15 3.13 -19.75 12.33
CA ALA A 15 2.79 -19.00 13.53
C ALA A 15 1.25 -18.99 13.66
N ARG A 16 0.75 -19.91 14.50
CA ARG A 16 -0.66 -20.02 14.92
C ARG A 16 -1.03 -18.81 15.78
N TRP A 17 -2.16 -18.20 15.44
CA TRP A 17 -2.93 -17.33 16.31
C TRP A 17 -4.06 -18.17 16.92
N GLU A 18 -3.83 -18.75 18.11
CA GLU A 18 -4.86 -19.42 18.90
C GLU A 18 -4.80 -18.87 20.34
N LEU A 19 -5.75 -17.99 20.69
CA LEU A 19 -6.43 -17.89 21.99
C LEU A 19 -7.18 -16.55 22.09
N VAL A 20 -8.38 -16.47 21.51
CA VAL A 20 -9.62 -15.99 22.16
C VAL A 20 -10.79 -16.49 21.33
N GLY A 21 -11.31 -17.66 21.71
CA GLY A 21 -12.50 -18.25 21.08
C GLY A 21 -13.18 -19.18 22.05
N ARG A 22 -13.98 -18.63 22.98
CA ARG A 22 -15.10 -19.33 23.62
C ARG A 22 -16.22 -18.34 23.94
N CYS A 23 -17.43 -18.76 23.59
CA CYS A 23 -18.76 -18.25 23.95
C CYS A 23 -19.57 -17.62 22.81
N ALA A 24 -20.17 -18.48 21.99
CA ALA A 24 -21.49 -18.25 21.40
C ALA A 24 -22.16 -19.60 21.10
N ALA A 25 -23.00 -20.05 22.02
CA ALA A 25 -24.09 -20.99 21.75
C ALA A 25 -25.06 -20.96 22.94
N ALA A 26 -26.14 -20.18 22.81
CA ALA A 26 -27.40 -20.44 23.48
C ALA A 26 -28.49 -19.70 22.71
N ALA A 27 -29.23 -20.47 21.91
CA ALA A 27 -30.51 -20.08 21.37
C ALA A 27 -31.50 -19.87 22.53
N ALA A 28 -32.29 -18.81 22.46
CA ALA A 28 -33.52 -18.70 23.22
C ALA A 28 -34.57 -17.99 22.37
N THR A 29 -35.78 -18.48 22.55
CA THR A 29 -36.93 -18.49 21.67
C THR A 29 -37.78 -17.23 21.71
N ASN A 30 -38.70 -17.21 20.75
CA ASN A 30 -39.67 -16.20 20.37
C ASN A 30 -40.75 -15.86 21.45
N GLU A 31 -41.51 -14.79 21.15
CA GLU A 31 -42.76 -14.32 21.77
C GLU A 31 -42.62 -13.51 23.07
N THR A 32 -43.21 -12.32 23.26
CA THR A 32 -44.62 -11.96 23.03
C THR A 32 -44.84 -10.44 23.27
N ILE A 33 -45.66 -9.75 22.43
CA ILE A 33 -46.65 -8.69 22.78
C ILE A 33 -46.12 -7.31 23.31
N ARG A 34 -46.58 -6.09 22.94
CA ARG A 34 -47.76 -5.55 22.23
C ARG A 34 -47.49 -4.08 21.81
N ASN A 35 -48.29 -3.62 20.85
CA ASN A 35 -48.60 -2.22 20.50
C ASN A 35 -48.86 -1.32 21.73
N GLU A 36 -48.44 -0.05 21.64
CA GLU A 36 -49.31 1.09 21.92
C GLU A 36 -48.78 2.36 21.22
N ARG A 37 -49.64 2.93 20.37
CA ARG A 37 -49.55 4.28 19.80
C ARG A 37 -50.37 5.23 20.67
N ASP A 38 -50.02 6.50 20.55
CA ASP A 38 -50.75 7.71 20.94
C ASP A 38 -50.60 8.20 22.39
N ASN A 39 -49.76 9.25 22.56
CA ASN A 39 -50.30 10.50 23.11
C ASN A 39 -49.42 11.72 22.76
N LEU A 40 -50.07 12.74 22.20
CA LEU A 40 -49.54 14.09 21.98
C LEU A 40 -49.47 14.84 23.32
N GLY A 41 -48.37 15.53 23.58
CA GLY A 41 -48.22 16.36 24.79
C GLY A 41 -46.94 17.18 24.84
N THR A 42 -46.99 18.36 24.21
CA THR A 42 -46.34 19.63 24.58
C THR A 42 -44.99 19.62 25.34
N GLY A 43 -43.96 20.14 24.67
CA GLY A 43 -42.96 21.08 25.20
C GLY A 43 -42.25 20.73 26.52
N ARG A 44 -41.02 20.25 26.43
CA ARG A 44 -39.99 20.48 27.45
C ARG A 44 -38.60 20.38 26.84
N SER A 45 -37.82 21.43 27.12
CA SER A 45 -36.38 21.59 26.92
C SER A 45 -35.58 20.29 27.01
N VAL A 46 -34.77 20.02 25.98
CA VAL A 46 -33.76 18.96 25.98
C VAL A 46 -32.70 19.30 27.03
N GLY A 47 -32.88 18.75 28.23
CA GLY A 47 -31.85 18.76 29.26
C GLY A 47 -30.70 17.84 28.83
N ILE A 48 -29.49 18.40 28.80
CA ILE A 48 -28.25 17.62 28.76
C ILE A 48 -28.24 16.75 30.03
N VAL A 49 -28.49 15.46 29.88
CA VAL A 49 -28.31 14.49 30.97
C VAL A 49 -26.81 14.30 31.14
N MET A 50 -26.23 14.97 32.14
CA MET A 50 -24.89 14.64 32.61
C MET A 50 -24.96 13.28 33.29
N ALA A 51 -24.43 12.25 32.63
CA ALA A 51 -24.30 10.93 33.21
C ALA A 51 -23.18 10.93 34.27
N ASP A 52 -23.47 10.25 35.38
CA ASP A 52 -22.61 10.03 36.52
C ASP A 52 -21.29 9.33 36.10
N LYS A 53 -20.14 9.94 36.43
CA LYS A 53 -18.80 9.48 36.02
C LYS A 53 -18.45 8.18 36.76
N GLY A 54 -18.69 7.03 36.14
CA GLY A 54 -18.42 5.73 36.73
C GLY A 54 -16.93 5.42 36.98
N ALA A 55 -16.58 5.25 38.26
CA ALA A 55 -15.63 4.31 38.92
C ALA A 55 -14.30 3.85 38.27
N THR A 56 -13.87 4.34 37.09
CA THR A 56 -12.67 3.84 36.38
C THR A 56 -11.70 4.93 35.92
N GLY A 57 -12.00 6.21 36.18
CA GLY A 57 -11.15 7.34 35.76
C GLY A 57 -11.11 7.59 34.25
N ILE A 58 -11.86 6.82 33.45
CA ILE A 58 -12.00 7.00 32.01
C ILE A 58 -13.17 7.99 31.76
N PRO A 59 -12.97 9.06 30.99
CA PRO A 59 -13.97 10.13 30.85
C PRO A 59 -15.13 9.81 29.89
N VAL A 60 -15.15 8.63 29.29
CA VAL A 60 -16.15 8.22 28.29
C VAL A 60 -16.66 6.81 28.52
N THR A 61 -17.91 6.56 28.15
CA THR A 61 -18.58 5.26 28.27
C THR A 61 -19.08 4.75 26.92
N LYS A 62 -19.29 3.42 26.80
CA LYS A 62 -19.79 2.82 25.56
C LYS A 62 -21.21 3.32 25.26
N ASN A 63 -21.48 3.61 23.98
CA ASN A 63 -22.70 4.20 23.42
C ASN A 63 -22.95 5.66 23.76
N GLU A 64 -22.09 6.29 24.57
CA GLU A 64 -22.13 7.72 24.83
C GLU A 64 -21.87 8.51 23.56
N THR A 65 -22.51 9.67 23.45
CA THR A 65 -22.26 10.64 22.39
C THR A 65 -21.44 11.79 22.95
N VAL A 66 -20.27 12.01 22.38
CA VAL A 66 -19.29 12.99 22.86
C VAL A 66 -18.92 13.97 21.76
N MET A 67 -18.47 15.16 22.16
CA MET A 67 -17.81 16.09 21.25
C MET A 67 -16.30 15.83 21.30
N ALA A 68 -15.64 15.74 20.15
CA ALA A 68 -14.22 15.50 20.06
C ALA A 68 -13.57 16.47 19.07
N ASP A 69 -12.42 17.02 19.47
CA ASP A 69 -11.53 17.78 18.59
C ASP A 69 -10.53 16.82 17.97
N ILE A 70 -10.39 16.84 16.64
CA ILE A 70 -9.51 15.93 15.90
C ILE A 70 -8.15 16.59 15.71
N VAL A 71 -7.12 16.00 16.32
CA VAL A 71 -5.77 16.56 16.37
C VAL A 71 -4.79 15.93 15.38
N GLY A 72 -5.19 14.86 14.70
CA GLY A 72 -4.30 14.11 13.81
C GLY A 72 -4.99 12.90 13.20
N LEU A 73 -4.21 12.10 12.49
CA LEU A 73 -4.65 10.85 11.85
C LEU A 73 -3.75 9.70 12.28
N THR A 74 -4.32 8.51 12.41
CA THR A 74 -3.56 7.26 12.57
C THR A 74 -2.98 6.82 11.23
N HIS A 75 -2.07 5.83 11.25
CA HIS A 75 -1.54 5.18 10.04
C HIS A 75 -2.62 4.46 9.21
N GLU A 76 -3.78 4.16 9.80
CA GLU A 76 -4.95 3.59 9.11
C GLU A 76 -5.90 4.66 8.55
N GLY A 77 -5.61 5.95 8.77
CA GLY A 77 -6.43 7.07 8.29
C GLY A 77 -7.62 7.41 9.18
N ASP A 78 -7.65 6.90 10.42
CA ASP A 78 -8.68 7.27 11.40
C ASP A 78 -8.30 8.57 12.12
N GLY A 79 -9.29 9.45 12.32
CA GLY A 79 -9.12 10.68 13.10
C GLY A 79 -8.76 10.40 14.56
N VAL A 80 -7.74 11.08 15.06
CA VAL A 80 -7.35 11.03 16.48
C VAL A 80 -8.08 12.14 17.22
N GLY A 81 -9.23 11.79 17.82
CA GLY A 81 -10.03 12.69 18.62
C GLY A 81 -9.58 12.75 20.09
N ARG A 82 -9.70 13.92 20.71
CA ARG A 82 -9.46 14.15 22.14
C ARG A 82 -10.76 14.51 22.86
N VAL A 83 -11.02 13.84 23.97
CA VAL A 83 -12.14 14.13 24.89
C VAL A 83 -11.60 14.06 26.31
N ASP A 84 -11.49 15.19 27.00
CA ASP A 84 -10.93 15.30 28.35
C ASP A 84 -9.59 14.54 28.52
N GLY A 85 -8.71 14.65 27.52
CA GLY A 85 -7.41 13.96 27.49
C GLY A 85 -7.45 12.50 27.03
N PHE A 86 -8.63 11.88 26.92
CA PHE A 86 -8.79 10.51 26.41
C PHE A 86 -8.78 10.47 24.88
N THR A 87 -8.14 9.43 24.32
CA THR A 87 -8.01 9.26 22.86
C THR A 87 -9.20 8.48 22.30
N LEU A 88 -9.85 9.00 21.27
CA LEU A 88 -10.82 8.26 20.46
C LEU A 88 -10.36 8.19 19.01
N PHE A 89 -10.37 7.00 18.42
CA PHE A 89 -10.18 6.83 16.99
C PHE A 89 -11.54 6.92 16.29
N ILE A 90 -11.66 7.90 15.40
CA ILE A 90 -12.93 8.31 14.79
C ILE A 90 -12.76 8.23 13.27
N ARG A 91 -13.26 7.15 12.70
CA ARG A 91 -13.17 6.92 11.25
C ARG A 91 -13.93 8.00 10.48
N GLY A 92 -13.30 8.50 9.42
CA GLY A 92 -13.86 9.52 8.53
C GLY A 92 -13.74 10.95 9.03
N ALA A 93 -13.18 11.15 10.23
CA ALA A 93 -12.89 12.47 10.78
C ALA A 93 -11.43 12.88 10.45
N LEU A 94 -11.21 14.17 10.20
CA LEU A 94 -9.95 14.73 9.73
C LEU A 94 -9.35 15.74 10.72
N PRO A 95 -8.03 15.98 10.71
CA PRO A 95 -7.40 16.97 11.57
C PRO A 95 -7.98 18.37 11.35
N GLY A 96 -8.15 19.10 12.45
CA GLY A 96 -8.77 20.43 12.45
C GLY A 96 -10.30 20.41 12.54
N GLU A 97 -10.92 19.22 12.61
CA GLU A 97 -12.37 19.10 12.77
C GLU A 97 -12.80 19.07 14.22
N ARG A 98 -14.03 19.55 14.43
CA ARG A 98 -14.79 19.29 15.64
C ARG A 98 -16.01 18.44 15.29
N VAL A 99 -16.17 17.32 15.97
CA VAL A 99 -17.17 16.32 15.60
C VAL A 99 -18.01 15.85 16.78
N ARG A 100 -19.26 15.47 16.50
CA ARG A 100 -20.08 14.67 17.40
C ARG A 100 -19.90 13.20 17.05
N ALA A 101 -19.46 12.39 18.00
CA ALA A 101 -19.16 10.99 17.78
C ALA A 101 -19.78 10.07 18.84
N LYS A 102 -20.23 8.89 18.41
CA LYS A 102 -20.77 7.84 19.30
C LYS A 102 -19.70 6.82 19.65
N VAL A 103 -19.37 6.69 20.93
CA VAL A 103 -18.38 5.74 21.42
C VAL A 103 -18.87 4.31 21.18
N LEU A 104 -18.14 3.53 20.38
CA LEU A 104 -18.48 2.13 20.08
C LEU A 104 -17.79 1.16 21.03
N LYS A 105 -16.54 1.47 21.42
CA LYS A 105 -15.68 0.59 22.19
C LYS A 105 -14.71 1.42 23.02
N VAL A 106 -14.59 1.10 24.30
CA VAL A 106 -13.64 1.73 25.22
C VAL A 106 -12.58 0.70 25.59
N LYS A 107 -11.31 1.10 25.54
CA LYS A 107 -10.14 0.36 26.05
C LYS A 107 -9.51 1.15 27.20
N LYS A 108 -8.43 0.61 27.78
CA LYS A 108 -7.76 1.19 28.95
C LYS A 108 -7.26 2.63 28.70
N THR A 109 -6.70 2.91 27.52
CA THR A 109 -6.02 4.19 27.21
C THR A 109 -6.57 4.90 25.97
N TYR A 110 -7.49 4.26 25.24
CA TYR A 110 -8.11 4.80 24.04
C TYR A 110 -9.47 4.15 23.79
N GLY A 111 -10.23 4.66 22.83
CA GLY A 111 -11.47 4.04 22.37
C GLY A 111 -11.67 4.22 20.87
N TYR A 112 -12.77 3.66 20.38
CA TYR A 112 -13.23 3.83 19.00
C TYR A 112 -14.60 4.46 19.03
N ALA A 113 -14.84 5.42 18.14
CA ALA A 113 -16.13 6.08 18.00
C ALA A 113 -16.55 6.17 16.53
N LYS A 114 -17.85 6.21 16.30
CA LYS A 114 -18.46 6.45 15.00
C LYS A 114 -18.74 7.94 14.86
N LEU A 115 -18.26 8.57 13.79
CA LEU A 115 -18.66 9.92 13.40
C LEU A 115 -20.19 9.97 13.19
N LEU A 116 -20.87 10.86 13.91
CA LEU A 116 -22.31 11.10 13.72
C LEU A 116 -22.55 12.39 12.93
N GLU A 117 -21.85 13.46 13.28
CA GLU A 117 -22.05 14.80 12.74
C GLU A 117 -20.74 15.58 12.74
N LEU A 118 -20.48 16.31 11.66
CA LEU A 118 -19.41 17.30 11.58
C LEU A 118 -19.95 18.62 12.11
N LEU A 119 -19.35 19.15 13.17
CA LEU A 119 -19.73 20.45 13.76
C LEU A 119 -18.90 21.56 13.13
N GLU A 120 -17.61 21.31 12.93
CA GLU A 120 -16.67 22.18 12.21
C GLU A 120 -15.85 21.30 11.27
N ALA A 121 -15.88 21.63 9.97
CA ALA A 121 -15.17 20.87 8.94
C ALA A 121 -13.75 21.40 8.72
N SER A 122 -12.82 20.49 8.40
CA SER A 122 -11.46 20.85 8.03
C SER A 122 -11.45 21.58 6.69
N PRO A 123 -10.59 22.59 6.48
CA PRO A 123 -10.40 23.20 5.16
C PRO A 123 -9.88 22.21 4.12
N ASP A 124 -9.24 21.11 4.57
CA ASP A 124 -8.75 20.05 3.69
C ASP A 124 -9.81 18.97 3.41
N ARG A 125 -11.04 19.07 3.96
CA ARG A 125 -12.11 18.11 3.66
C ARG A 125 -12.60 18.28 2.22
N THR A 126 -12.81 17.16 1.55
CA THR A 126 -13.52 17.08 0.27
C THR A 126 -14.56 15.97 0.30
N ASP A 127 -15.54 16.03 -0.59
CA ASP A 127 -16.50 14.94 -0.77
C ASP A 127 -15.82 13.77 -1.48
N ALA A 128 -15.97 12.57 -0.91
CA ALA A 128 -15.44 11.38 -1.54
C ALA A 128 -16.26 11.06 -2.80
N PRO A 129 -15.67 11.10 -4.01
CA PRO A 129 -16.43 10.94 -5.26
C PRO A 129 -16.92 9.50 -5.47
N CYS A 130 -16.32 8.51 -4.80
CA CYS A 130 -16.76 7.13 -4.92
C CYS A 130 -18.02 6.86 -4.07
N PRO A 131 -19.14 6.39 -4.68
CA PRO A 131 -20.42 6.21 -3.97
C PRO A 131 -20.37 5.14 -2.87
N ILE A 132 -19.38 4.24 -2.92
CA ILE A 132 -19.21 3.16 -1.94
C ILE A 132 -18.04 3.40 -0.97
N HIS A 133 -17.41 4.58 -0.98
CA HIS A 133 -16.23 4.90 -0.16
C HIS A 133 -16.42 4.55 1.33
N ALA A 134 -17.59 4.86 1.91
CA ALA A 134 -17.86 4.57 3.32
C ALA A 134 -17.91 3.07 3.67
N GLN A 135 -18.13 2.19 2.68
CA GLN A 135 -18.29 0.75 2.87
C GLN A 135 -17.06 -0.05 2.41
N CYS A 136 -16.46 0.39 1.30
CA CYS A 136 -15.32 -0.26 0.65
C CYS A 136 -14.07 -0.18 1.53
N GLY A 137 -13.32 -1.28 1.65
CA GLY A 137 -12.02 -1.29 2.33
C GLY A 137 -10.84 -0.80 1.48
N GLY A 138 -11.07 -0.37 0.23
CA GLY A 138 -10.01 -0.09 -0.74
C GLY A 138 -9.36 1.29 -0.65
N CYS A 139 -10.13 2.34 -0.32
CA CYS A 139 -9.63 3.72 -0.20
C CYS A 139 -10.00 4.27 1.18
N GLN A 140 -9.04 4.87 1.87
CA GLN A 140 -9.22 5.40 3.22
C GLN A 140 -9.29 6.94 3.23
N LEU A 141 -8.70 7.61 2.23
CA LEU A 141 -8.44 9.06 2.28
C LEU A 141 -9.16 9.87 1.20
N GLN A 142 -10.17 9.33 0.51
CA GLN A 142 -10.88 10.11 -0.55
C GLN A 142 -11.59 11.36 -0.02
N HIS A 143 -11.83 11.43 1.30
CA HIS A 143 -12.46 12.57 1.95
C HIS A 143 -11.46 13.66 2.37
N LEU A 144 -10.16 13.45 2.13
CA LEU A 144 -9.06 14.39 2.36
C LEU A 144 -8.56 14.92 1.01
N SER A 145 -8.37 16.24 0.89
CA SER A 145 -7.86 16.87 -0.33
C SER A 145 -6.52 16.26 -0.75
N TYR A 146 -6.28 16.15 -2.05
CA TYR A 146 -5.07 15.48 -2.54
C TYR A 146 -3.76 16.12 -2.04
N PRO A 147 -3.60 17.47 -2.04
CA PRO A 147 -2.43 18.10 -1.42
C PRO A 147 -2.27 17.76 0.07
N ALA A 148 -3.37 17.64 0.81
CA ALA A 148 -3.30 17.26 2.23
C ALA A 148 -2.95 15.79 2.43
N GLN A 149 -3.33 14.90 1.51
CA GLN A 149 -2.85 13.51 1.51
C GLN A 149 -1.32 13.46 1.37
N LEU A 150 -0.74 14.23 0.45
CA LEU A 150 0.72 14.28 0.24
C LEU A 150 1.46 14.79 1.47
N ARG A 151 0.98 15.89 2.09
CA ARG A 151 1.53 16.40 3.36
C ARG A 151 1.43 15.38 4.48
N TRP A 152 0.28 14.71 4.60
CA TRP A 152 0.07 13.68 5.62
C TRP A 152 1.01 12.48 5.43
N LYS A 153 1.20 12.00 4.20
CA LYS A 153 2.13 10.89 3.89
C LYS A 153 3.56 11.25 4.24
N ARG A 154 4.00 12.47 3.94
CA ARG A 154 5.31 12.99 4.35
C ARG A 154 5.44 12.97 5.88
N GLN A 155 4.47 13.52 6.59
CA GLN A 155 4.48 13.53 8.06
C GLN A 155 4.48 12.12 8.64
N HIS A 156 3.78 11.17 8.01
CA HIS A 156 3.76 9.77 8.44
C HIS A 156 5.15 9.13 8.36
N VAL A 157 5.93 9.45 7.33
CA VAL A 157 7.33 9.02 7.20
C VAL A 157 8.19 9.64 8.30
N ILE A 158 8.12 10.96 8.50
CA ILE A 158 8.85 11.68 9.55
C ILE A 158 8.57 11.09 10.93
N ASP A 159 7.29 10.92 11.26
CA ASP A 159 6.84 10.36 12.53
C ASP A 159 7.39 8.94 12.75
N SER A 160 7.48 8.14 11.69
CA SER A 160 8.01 6.76 11.76
C SER A 160 9.52 6.77 12.03
N LEU A 161 10.29 7.58 11.29
CA LEU A 161 11.74 7.73 11.47
C LEU A 161 12.08 8.19 12.90
N GLN A 162 11.39 9.21 13.40
CA GLN A 162 11.64 9.77 14.73
C GLN A 162 11.14 8.85 15.86
N ARG A 163 9.91 8.31 15.77
CA ARG A 163 9.30 7.59 16.90
C ARG A 163 9.75 6.13 16.97
N ILE A 164 9.93 5.47 15.84
CA ILE A 164 10.31 4.05 15.75
C ILE A 164 11.82 3.94 15.60
N GLY A 165 12.38 4.59 14.58
CA GLY A 165 13.81 4.54 14.28
C GLY A 165 14.69 5.28 15.29
N LYS A 166 14.12 6.25 16.02
CA LYS A 166 14.88 7.19 16.88
C LYS A 166 15.95 7.95 16.09
N LEU A 167 15.67 8.19 14.81
CA LEU A 167 16.58 8.86 13.87
C LEU A 167 16.33 10.37 13.91
N ASP A 168 17.38 11.13 13.68
CA ASP A 168 17.30 12.59 13.57
C ASP A 168 16.80 12.99 12.17
N VAL A 169 15.86 13.92 12.11
CA VAL A 169 15.26 14.41 10.85
C VAL A 169 15.51 15.91 10.76
N ALA A 170 16.11 16.35 9.65
CA ALA A 170 16.48 17.74 9.45
C ALA A 170 15.25 18.67 9.46
N GLY A 171 15.37 19.80 10.16
CA GLY A 171 14.36 20.86 10.16
C GLY A 171 13.31 20.80 11.27
N GLU A 172 13.35 19.83 12.19
CA GLU A 172 12.38 19.72 13.29
C GLU A 172 12.98 19.63 14.72
N ALA A 173 14.14 20.25 14.94
CA ALA A 173 14.56 20.64 16.29
C ALA A 173 13.70 21.82 16.79
N GLY A 174 12.38 21.63 16.96
CA GLY A 174 11.47 22.74 17.25
C GLY A 174 10.08 22.43 17.82
N VAL A 175 9.63 21.18 17.93
CA VAL A 175 8.27 20.87 18.45
C VAL A 175 8.28 19.99 19.70
N ARG A 176 9.43 19.85 20.36
CA ARG A 176 9.55 19.17 21.68
C ARG A 176 10.33 19.99 22.72
N ALA A 177 9.97 21.26 22.88
CA ALA A 177 10.18 22.02 24.13
C ALA A 177 9.47 23.38 23.99
N GLY A 178 8.24 23.50 24.49
CA GLY A 178 7.50 24.76 24.38
C GLY A 178 6.11 24.78 25.01
N SER A 179 5.90 24.07 26.12
CA SER A 179 4.61 24.14 26.84
C SER A 179 4.60 25.13 28.01
N THR A 180 5.56 26.05 28.14
CA THR A 180 5.57 27.01 29.27
C THR A 180 6.19 28.39 29.01
N ALA A 181 6.68 28.72 27.81
CA ALA A 181 7.42 29.98 27.60
C ALA A 181 6.75 31.03 26.69
N GLU A 182 5.75 30.67 25.87
CA GLU A 182 5.05 31.63 24.98
C GLU A 182 3.76 32.21 25.58
N ARG A 183 3.82 32.57 26.87
CA ARG A 183 2.77 33.38 27.55
C ARG A 183 3.29 34.67 28.18
N ALA A 184 4.52 35.09 27.86
CA ALA A 184 5.15 36.26 28.50
C ALA A 184 5.72 37.32 27.54
N ALA A 185 5.48 37.23 26.23
CA ALA A 185 6.03 38.17 25.25
C ALA A 185 4.99 38.81 24.31
N ALA A 186 3.75 38.95 24.78
CA ALA A 186 2.70 39.70 24.10
C ALA A 186 2.19 40.84 25.01
N ASP A 187 3.11 41.67 25.49
CA ASP A 187 2.79 43.01 25.96
C ASP A 187 4.06 43.88 25.84
N ARG A 188 3.90 45.08 25.27
CA ARG A 188 4.94 45.99 24.70
C ARG A 188 5.39 45.51 23.30
N THR A 189 5.13 46.20 22.20
CA THR A 189 5.18 47.64 21.99
C THR A 189 4.46 47.95 20.67
N ARG A 190 3.64 49.01 20.66
CA ARG A 190 2.80 49.44 19.54
C ARG A 190 3.05 50.94 19.30
N THR A 191 3.82 51.27 18.27
CA THR A 191 3.98 52.59 17.60
C THR A 191 5.08 52.39 16.54
N SER A 192 5.08 52.90 15.30
CA SER A 192 4.28 53.87 14.54
C SER A 192 4.83 53.82 13.09
N VAL A 193 3.96 53.73 12.07
CA VAL A 193 3.73 54.74 11.00
C VAL A 193 4.80 54.84 9.86
N GLU A 194 4.39 54.32 8.70
CA GLU A 194 4.38 54.90 7.32
C GLU A 194 5.64 55.17 6.44
N ASN A 195 5.49 54.68 5.18
CA ASN A 195 5.64 55.33 3.85
C ASN A 195 6.84 55.04 2.91
N ALA A 196 6.43 54.58 1.70
CA ALA A 196 6.90 54.91 0.33
C ALA A 196 8.33 54.52 -0.10
N ALA A 197 8.70 54.27 -1.36
CA ALA A 197 8.06 53.96 -2.66
C ALA A 197 9.22 53.68 -3.65
N ASP A 198 8.93 52.93 -4.71
CA ASP A 198 9.52 52.93 -6.07
C ASP A 198 11.04 52.77 -6.33
N GLY A 199 11.37 51.87 -7.28
CA GLY A 199 12.59 51.95 -8.08
C GLY A 199 13.13 50.62 -8.63
N LEU A 200 12.62 50.17 -9.80
CA LEU A 200 13.29 49.19 -10.68
C LEU A 200 14.32 49.89 -11.58
N PRO A 201 15.36 49.18 -12.05
CA PRO A 201 15.45 48.99 -13.52
C PRO A 201 15.96 47.61 -14.00
N GLU A 202 15.74 47.38 -15.30
CA GLU A 202 15.94 46.19 -16.15
C GLU A 202 17.39 45.87 -16.59
N ALA A 203 17.50 44.68 -17.22
CA ALA A 203 18.61 43.89 -17.79
C ALA A 203 19.57 44.60 -18.80
N ALA A 204 20.69 44.07 -19.31
CA ALA A 204 21.13 42.71 -19.72
C ALA A 204 22.67 42.76 -20.05
N PRO A 205 23.28 41.87 -20.88
CA PRO A 205 23.62 40.45 -20.73
C PRO A 205 25.16 40.17 -20.88
N ALA A 206 25.65 38.98 -20.49
CA ALA A 206 26.90 38.42 -21.03
C ALA A 206 27.05 36.90 -20.77
N GLU A 207 27.32 36.16 -21.85
CA GLU A 207 27.93 34.82 -21.90
C GLU A 207 29.00 34.86 -23.02
N PRO A 208 29.89 33.86 -23.21
CA PRO A 208 30.41 32.82 -22.31
C PRO A 208 31.96 32.68 -22.39
N SER A 209 32.58 31.94 -21.46
CA SER A 209 33.73 31.02 -21.75
C SER A 209 34.41 30.57 -20.45
N GLY A 210 34.68 29.28 -20.32
CA GLY A 210 35.61 28.77 -19.31
C GLY A 210 35.42 27.29 -19.02
N GLU A 211 36.12 26.43 -19.77
CA GLU A 211 36.34 25.03 -19.45
C GLU A 211 36.95 24.89 -18.05
N ALA A 212 36.36 24.06 -17.19
CA ALA A 212 36.96 23.64 -15.94
C ALA A 212 36.78 22.12 -15.78
N SER A 213 37.92 21.44 -15.73
CA SER A 213 38.10 20.02 -15.44
C SER A 213 37.41 19.58 -14.14
N PRO A 214 37.02 18.29 -13.99
CA PRO A 214 36.30 17.84 -12.81
C PRO A 214 37.23 17.83 -11.60
N GLN A 215 37.00 18.76 -10.68
CA GLN A 215 37.57 18.72 -9.34
C GLN A 215 36.87 17.61 -8.57
N ARG A 216 37.63 16.65 -8.05
CA ARG A 216 37.15 15.65 -7.10
C ARG A 216 36.59 16.35 -5.86
N ASP A 217 35.30 16.20 -5.68
CA ASP A 217 34.47 16.88 -4.70
C ASP A 217 34.79 16.37 -3.29
N GLY A 218 35.22 17.27 -2.41
CA GLY A 218 35.25 17.06 -0.96
C GLY A 218 33.86 17.18 -0.31
N SER A 219 32.78 16.82 -1.01
CA SER A 219 31.37 17.05 -0.61
C SER A 219 30.81 16.00 0.35
N GLY A 220 31.42 14.81 0.45
CA GLY A 220 30.88 13.70 1.25
C GLY A 220 30.82 13.97 2.77
N ALA A 221 31.69 14.82 3.32
CA ALA A 221 31.71 15.12 4.74
C ALA A 221 30.59 16.08 5.20
N ALA A 222 30.10 16.94 4.31
CA ALA A 222 29.01 17.87 4.61
C ALA A 222 27.63 17.20 4.55
N GLU A 223 27.44 16.23 3.64
CA GLU A 223 26.21 15.41 3.56
C GLU A 223 25.98 14.56 4.82
N LEU A 224 27.05 14.15 5.50
CA LEU A 224 26.98 13.27 6.67
C LEU A 224 26.81 14.01 8.01
N ALA A 225 26.72 15.34 8.04
CA ALA A 225 26.65 16.12 9.29
C ALA A 225 25.22 16.48 9.73
N GLY A 226 24.23 16.51 8.83
CA GLY A 226 22.84 16.88 9.14
C GLY A 226 21.94 15.70 9.52
N GLY A 227 20.75 15.97 10.06
CA GLY A 227 19.68 14.97 10.19
C GLY A 227 19.16 14.52 8.82
N ILE A 228 18.35 13.46 8.79
CA ILE A 228 17.77 12.91 7.55
C ILE A 228 16.86 13.96 6.89
N VAL A 229 17.07 14.29 5.63
CA VAL A 229 16.16 15.16 4.87
C VAL A 229 14.96 14.34 4.38
N VAL A 230 13.74 14.75 4.75
CA VAL A 230 12.52 14.13 4.20
C VAL A 230 11.87 15.10 3.22
N HIS A 231 11.91 14.75 1.95
CA HIS A 231 11.38 15.55 0.84
C HIS A 231 9.84 15.57 0.83
N GLU A 232 9.26 16.50 0.06
CA GLU A 232 7.82 16.51 -0.22
C GLU A 232 7.42 15.24 -0.98
N THR A 233 6.27 14.66 -0.61
CA THR A 233 5.79 13.43 -1.25
C THR A 233 5.55 13.67 -2.74
N LEU A 234 6.18 12.88 -3.61
CA LEU A 234 5.89 12.93 -5.04
C LEU A 234 4.47 12.44 -5.29
N GLY A 235 3.62 13.31 -5.83
CA GLY A 235 2.22 13.04 -6.13
C GLY A 235 1.95 12.78 -7.61
N MET A 236 0.68 12.57 -7.94
CA MET A 236 0.14 12.45 -9.30
C MET A 236 -0.64 13.71 -9.67
N ASP A 237 -0.52 14.15 -10.92
CA ASP A 237 -1.37 15.23 -11.44
C ASP A 237 -2.84 14.78 -11.48
N GLU A 238 -3.08 13.56 -11.96
CA GLU A 238 -4.40 12.91 -12.01
C GLU A 238 -4.40 11.65 -11.13
N PRO A 239 -4.76 11.74 -9.83
CA PRO A 239 -4.66 10.63 -8.87
C PRO A 239 -5.72 9.52 -9.05
N TRP A 240 -6.25 9.35 -10.25
CA TRP A 240 -7.34 8.42 -10.58
C TRP A 240 -6.92 7.43 -11.66
N ARG A 241 -7.68 6.34 -11.79
CA ARG A 241 -7.53 5.35 -12.87
C ARG A 241 -6.11 4.79 -13.05
N TYR A 242 -5.29 4.81 -11.99
CA TYR A 242 -3.87 4.49 -12.07
C TYR A 242 -3.55 3.00 -11.91
N ARG A 243 -4.47 2.20 -11.35
CA ARG A 243 -4.20 0.78 -11.08
C ARG A 243 -4.30 -0.06 -12.35
N ASN A 244 -3.18 -0.67 -12.72
CA ASN A 244 -3.04 -1.60 -13.83
C ASN A 244 -3.49 -3.02 -13.52
N LYS A 245 -3.82 -3.35 -12.26
CA LYS A 245 -4.26 -4.67 -11.84
C LYS A 245 -5.51 -4.62 -10.97
N ALA A 246 -6.56 -5.30 -11.43
CA ALA A 246 -7.74 -5.65 -10.65
C ALA A 246 -7.58 -7.05 -10.05
N GLN A 247 -7.94 -7.21 -8.77
CA GLN A 247 -8.08 -8.52 -8.14
C GLN A 247 -9.44 -8.55 -7.45
N VAL A 248 -10.42 -9.18 -8.10
CA VAL A 248 -11.82 -9.10 -7.71
C VAL A 248 -12.28 -10.47 -7.20
N PRO A 249 -12.56 -10.63 -5.89
CA PRO A 249 -13.27 -11.80 -5.38
C PRO A 249 -14.65 -11.91 -6.02
N ILE A 250 -15.03 -13.13 -6.36
CA ILE A 250 -16.34 -13.45 -6.94
C ILE A 250 -17.17 -14.22 -5.92
N GLY A 251 -18.39 -13.75 -5.69
CA GLY A 251 -19.38 -14.39 -4.83
C GLY A 251 -20.68 -14.62 -5.56
N SER A 252 -21.72 -14.99 -4.80
CA SER A 252 -23.07 -15.15 -5.33
C SER A 252 -24.06 -14.32 -4.52
N ALA A 253 -25.03 -13.72 -5.20
CA ALA A 253 -26.19 -13.08 -4.60
C ALA A 253 -27.50 -13.61 -5.22
N PRO A 254 -28.62 -13.58 -4.49
CA PRO A 254 -29.94 -13.87 -5.06
C PRO A 254 -30.24 -12.93 -6.23
N ALA A 255 -30.82 -13.44 -7.32
CA ALA A 255 -31.18 -12.63 -8.49
C ALA A 255 -32.24 -11.55 -8.19
N ASP A 256 -33.03 -11.73 -7.13
CA ASP A 256 -34.22 -10.91 -6.88
C ASP A 256 -33.98 -9.75 -5.88
N GLY A 257 -32.71 -9.48 -5.53
CA GLY A 257 -32.33 -8.35 -4.66
C GLY A 257 -32.80 -8.42 -3.20
N VAL A 258 -33.55 -9.46 -2.80
CA VAL A 258 -33.98 -9.65 -1.40
C VAL A 258 -32.89 -10.37 -0.62
N SER A 259 -32.12 -9.61 0.15
CA SER A 259 -31.27 -10.16 1.22
C SER A 259 -32.15 -10.61 2.39
N GLY A 260 -32.75 -11.79 2.27
CA GLY A 260 -33.51 -12.45 3.33
C GLY A 260 -33.05 -13.89 3.46
N GLY A 261 -32.41 -14.22 4.59
CA GLY A 261 -32.02 -15.59 4.91
C GLY A 261 -33.24 -16.50 4.98
N GLY A 262 -33.39 -17.37 3.99
CA GLY A 262 -34.30 -18.51 4.02
C GLY A 262 -33.50 -19.77 4.22
N ALA A 263 -33.55 -20.34 5.42
CA ALA A 263 -33.12 -21.69 5.70
C ALA A 263 -34.19 -22.65 5.17
N ASP A 264 -34.30 -22.79 3.84
CA ASP A 264 -34.96 -23.92 3.17
C ASP A 264 -34.59 -23.91 1.68
N GLY A 265 -34.05 -25.04 1.20
CA GLY A 265 -33.33 -25.21 -0.06
C GLY A 265 -34.17 -25.16 -1.34
N GLY A 266 -34.94 -24.10 -1.56
CA GLY A 266 -35.48 -23.74 -2.87
C GLY A 266 -34.38 -23.08 -3.72
N ALA A 267 -34.11 -23.61 -4.91
CA ALA A 267 -33.14 -23.05 -5.85
C ALA A 267 -33.68 -21.72 -6.46
N GLY A 268 -33.62 -20.65 -5.68
CA GLY A 268 -33.64 -19.29 -6.23
C GLY A 268 -32.40 -19.11 -7.11
N SER A 269 -32.58 -18.55 -8.30
CA SER A 269 -31.44 -18.25 -9.19
C SER A 269 -30.47 -17.31 -8.48
N THR A 270 -29.20 -17.72 -8.36
CA THR A 270 -28.11 -16.85 -7.91
C THR A 270 -27.35 -16.31 -9.12
N HIS A 271 -26.84 -15.10 -9.01
CA HIS A 271 -25.93 -14.52 -9.99
C HIS A 271 -24.58 -14.20 -9.33
N LEU A 272 -23.53 -14.20 -10.16
CA LEU A 272 -22.17 -13.80 -9.79
C LEU A 272 -22.15 -12.31 -9.45
N ILE A 273 -21.67 -12.01 -8.26
CA ILE A 273 -21.30 -10.66 -7.83
C ILE A 273 -19.78 -10.57 -7.73
N GLY A 274 -19.23 -9.38 -7.92
CA GLY A 274 -17.80 -9.15 -7.81
C GLY A 274 -17.47 -7.70 -7.52
N GLY A 275 -16.59 -7.50 -6.55
CA GLY A 275 -16.10 -6.19 -6.18
C GLY A 275 -15.06 -6.31 -5.07
N PHE A 276 -15.14 -5.47 -4.05
CA PHE A 276 -14.20 -5.48 -2.93
C PHE A 276 -14.87 -5.93 -1.65
N TYR A 277 -14.08 -6.46 -0.73
CA TYR A 277 -14.55 -6.74 0.60
C TYR A 277 -14.91 -5.46 1.35
N ALA A 278 -16.05 -5.48 2.03
CA ALA A 278 -16.41 -4.48 3.02
C ALA A 278 -15.38 -4.51 4.15
N GLN A 279 -15.03 -3.33 4.67
CA GLN A 279 -13.94 -3.21 5.63
C GLN A 279 -14.10 -4.14 6.84
N GLY A 280 -13.03 -4.89 7.15
CA GLY A 280 -12.99 -5.83 8.28
C GLY A 280 -13.85 -7.08 8.10
N SER A 281 -14.23 -7.45 6.88
CA SER A 281 -15.05 -8.63 6.58
C SER A 281 -14.66 -9.29 5.26
N HIS A 282 -15.23 -10.47 4.96
CA HIS A 282 -15.19 -11.09 3.63
C HIS A 282 -16.52 -10.88 2.87
N ARG A 283 -17.33 -9.89 3.27
CA ARG A 283 -18.58 -9.57 2.57
C ARG A 283 -18.26 -8.77 1.32
N ILE A 284 -18.58 -9.30 0.14
CA ILE A 284 -18.35 -8.63 -1.14
C ILE A 284 -19.37 -7.50 -1.31
N ILE A 285 -18.87 -6.31 -1.64
CA ILE A 285 -19.66 -5.19 -2.15
C ILE A 285 -19.59 -5.30 -3.66
N ASP A 286 -20.71 -5.69 -4.29
CA ASP A 286 -20.79 -5.76 -5.75
C ASP A 286 -20.64 -4.36 -6.34
N MET A 287 -19.88 -4.26 -7.43
CA MET A 287 -19.67 -3.01 -8.15
C MET A 287 -19.36 -3.24 -9.61
N ASP A 288 -19.63 -2.21 -10.41
CA ASP A 288 -19.32 -2.19 -11.84
C ASP A 288 -18.04 -1.41 -12.15
N ALA A 289 -17.59 -0.54 -11.24
CA ALA A 289 -16.42 0.29 -11.46
C ALA A 289 -15.70 0.67 -10.15
N CYS A 290 -14.40 0.89 -10.26
CA CYS A 290 -13.56 1.42 -9.20
C CYS A 290 -12.74 2.61 -9.72
N LEU A 291 -12.93 3.81 -9.15
CA LEU A 291 -12.35 5.06 -9.67
C LEU A 291 -10.81 5.09 -9.73
N ILE A 292 -10.14 4.26 -8.94
CA ILE A 292 -8.67 4.15 -8.94
C ILE A 292 -8.14 3.06 -9.88
N GLN A 293 -9.02 2.28 -10.51
CA GLN A 293 -8.66 1.23 -11.46
C GLN A 293 -8.77 1.69 -12.89
N ASP A 294 -7.87 1.22 -13.75
CA ASP A 294 -7.99 1.38 -15.19
C ASP A 294 -9.37 0.90 -15.67
N GLY A 295 -10.03 1.69 -16.52
CA GLY A 295 -11.39 1.39 -16.99
C GLY A 295 -11.48 0.05 -17.74
N ARG A 296 -10.40 -0.38 -18.40
CA ARG A 296 -10.31 -1.68 -19.10
C ARG A 296 -10.45 -2.84 -18.11
N ASN A 297 -9.89 -2.69 -16.91
CA ASN A 297 -9.98 -3.71 -15.87
C ASN A 297 -11.41 -3.85 -15.33
N ASP A 298 -12.08 -2.71 -15.07
CA ASP A 298 -13.47 -2.68 -14.62
C ASP A 298 -14.40 -3.33 -15.68
N GLU A 299 -14.21 -2.97 -16.95
CA GLU A 299 -14.94 -3.54 -18.08
C GLU A 299 -14.72 -5.05 -18.22
N ALA A 300 -13.47 -5.51 -18.16
CA ALA A 300 -13.15 -6.92 -18.29
C ALA A 300 -13.79 -7.75 -17.17
N VAL A 301 -13.73 -7.29 -15.92
CA VAL A 301 -14.38 -7.96 -14.79
C VAL A 301 -15.90 -8.05 -15.02
N ARG A 302 -16.54 -6.93 -15.41
CA ARG A 302 -17.99 -6.90 -15.68
C ARG A 302 -18.40 -7.90 -16.77
N ILE A 303 -17.70 -7.91 -17.90
CA ILE A 303 -17.97 -8.83 -19.02
C ILE A 303 -17.76 -10.29 -18.58
N VAL A 304 -16.67 -10.59 -17.87
CA VAL A 304 -16.41 -11.95 -17.37
C VAL A 304 -17.51 -12.43 -16.42
N LYS A 305 -18.01 -11.56 -15.52
CA LYS A 305 -19.17 -11.87 -14.65
C LYS A 305 -20.42 -12.16 -15.48
N GLN A 306 -20.74 -11.30 -16.46
CA GLN A 306 -21.93 -11.44 -17.31
C GLN A 306 -21.94 -12.74 -18.11
N ILE A 307 -20.81 -13.06 -18.76
CA ILE A 307 -20.66 -14.32 -19.50
C ILE A 307 -20.70 -15.52 -18.55
N GLY A 308 -20.00 -15.43 -17.40
CA GLY A 308 -20.01 -16.48 -16.39
C GLY A 308 -21.43 -16.81 -15.90
N ASN A 309 -22.26 -15.80 -15.69
CA ASN A 309 -23.69 -15.96 -15.38
C ASN A 309 -24.45 -16.68 -16.50
N ALA A 310 -24.30 -16.22 -17.75
CA ALA A 310 -24.96 -16.82 -18.90
C ALA A 310 -24.57 -18.29 -19.14
N LEU A 311 -23.33 -18.66 -18.77
CA LEU A 311 -22.81 -20.02 -18.88
C LEU A 311 -23.13 -20.91 -17.67
N GLY A 312 -23.75 -20.36 -16.60
CA GLY A 312 -24.09 -21.09 -15.39
C GLY A 312 -22.89 -21.38 -14.47
N VAL A 313 -21.84 -20.55 -14.54
CA VAL A 313 -20.66 -20.67 -13.67
C VAL A 313 -21.05 -20.31 -12.24
N ARG A 314 -20.64 -21.15 -11.29
CA ARG A 314 -20.89 -20.91 -9.86
C ARG A 314 -19.67 -20.30 -9.19
N ALA A 315 -19.90 -19.26 -8.39
CA ALA A 315 -18.87 -18.70 -7.52
C ALA A 315 -18.44 -19.72 -6.47
N TYR A 316 -17.21 -19.59 -5.99
CA TYR A 316 -16.70 -20.34 -4.86
C TYR A 316 -17.28 -19.79 -3.55
N ASP A 317 -17.76 -20.68 -2.71
CA ASP A 317 -18.28 -20.38 -1.38
C ASP A 317 -17.28 -20.85 -0.32
N GLU A 318 -16.71 -19.90 0.43
CA GLU A 318 -15.64 -20.17 1.40
C GLU A 318 -16.09 -21.09 2.55
N ALA A 319 -17.36 -20.99 2.94
CA ALA A 319 -17.93 -21.75 4.07
C ALA A 319 -18.06 -23.25 3.73
N SER A 320 -18.65 -23.56 2.58
CA SER A 320 -18.83 -24.94 2.10
C SER A 320 -17.60 -25.49 1.38
N GLY A 321 -16.75 -24.62 0.85
CA GLY A 321 -15.63 -24.96 -0.04
C GLY A 321 -16.06 -25.50 -1.40
N ARG A 322 -17.29 -25.19 -1.83
CA ARG A 322 -17.87 -25.62 -3.11
C ARG A 322 -17.93 -24.46 -4.10
N GLY A 323 -18.26 -24.76 -5.35
CA GLY A 323 -18.25 -23.78 -6.44
C GLY A 323 -16.90 -23.71 -7.15
N LEU A 324 -16.84 -22.88 -8.21
CA LEU A 324 -15.72 -22.88 -9.14
C LEU A 324 -14.95 -21.55 -9.16
N LEU A 325 -15.58 -20.46 -9.58
CA LEU A 325 -14.88 -19.20 -9.79
C LEU A 325 -14.63 -18.50 -8.45
N ARG A 326 -13.35 -18.34 -8.08
CA ARG A 326 -12.94 -17.68 -6.83
C ARG A 326 -12.70 -16.20 -7.02
N HIS A 327 -11.92 -15.87 -8.04
CA HIS A 327 -11.53 -14.49 -8.35
C HIS A 327 -11.44 -14.31 -9.86
N VAL A 328 -11.65 -13.07 -10.30
CA VAL A 328 -11.20 -12.59 -11.60
C VAL A 328 -10.07 -11.60 -11.34
N VAL A 329 -8.90 -11.89 -11.89
CA VAL A 329 -7.77 -10.94 -11.89
C VAL A 329 -7.62 -10.41 -13.31
N VAL A 330 -7.52 -9.10 -13.45
CA VAL A 330 -7.26 -8.46 -14.74
C VAL A 330 -5.99 -7.64 -14.60
N ARG A 331 -5.08 -7.77 -15.57
CA ARG A 331 -3.88 -6.95 -15.67
C ARG A 331 -3.92 -6.22 -17.00
N SER A 332 -3.47 -4.97 -17.02
CA SER A 332 -3.39 -4.16 -18.23
C SER A 332 -2.01 -3.54 -18.36
N GLY A 333 -1.38 -3.64 -19.53
CA GLY A 333 -0.24 -2.82 -19.89
C GLY A 333 -0.73 -1.39 -20.15
N PHE A 334 -0.22 -0.44 -19.37
CA PHE A 334 -0.61 0.96 -19.51
C PHE A 334 -0.09 1.54 -20.83
N ALA A 335 1.18 1.29 -21.15
CA ALA A 335 1.79 1.82 -22.36
C ALA A 335 1.33 1.08 -23.63
N THR A 336 1.10 -0.23 -23.53
CA THR A 336 0.86 -1.09 -24.69
C THR A 336 -0.61 -1.27 -25.04
N GLY A 337 -1.52 -1.07 -24.08
CA GLY A 337 -2.93 -1.40 -24.28
C GLY A 337 -3.30 -2.85 -23.94
N GLU A 338 -2.33 -3.76 -23.80
CA GLU A 338 -2.58 -5.20 -23.68
C GLU A 338 -3.29 -5.58 -22.38
N THR A 339 -4.31 -6.45 -22.46
CA THR A 339 -5.05 -6.92 -21.28
C THR A 339 -4.95 -8.43 -21.10
N MET A 340 -4.67 -8.85 -19.86
CA MET A 340 -4.71 -10.24 -19.40
C MET A 340 -5.91 -10.46 -18.50
N VAL A 341 -6.70 -11.49 -18.79
CA VAL A 341 -7.78 -11.99 -17.91
C VAL A 341 -7.35 -13.30 -17.28
N VAL A 342 -7.34 -13.35 -15.95
CA VAL A 342 -7.03 -14.55 -15.17
C VAL A 342 -8.30 -15.03 -14.46
N LEU A 343 -8.73 -16.24 -14.79
CA LEU A 343 -9.81 -16.93 -14.09
C LEU A 343 -9.20 -17.79 -12.97
N VAL A 344 -9.39 -17.37 -11.71
CA VAL A 344 -8.90 -18.14 -10.56
C VAL A 344 -9.98 -19.12 -10.13
N THR A 345 -9.71 -20.43 -10.24
CA THR A 345 -10.73 -21.46 -10.08
C THR A 345 -10.41 -22.50 -9.01
N ASN A 346 -11.44 -22.96 -8.30
CA ASN A 346 -11.42 -24.09 -7.37
C ASN A 346 -11.49 -25.43 -8.11
N GLY A 347 -10.56 -25.65 -9.03
CA GLY A 347 -10.47 -26.87 -9.83
C GLY A 347 -9.87 -26.64 -11.21
N ALA A 348 -9.24 -27.67 -11.76
CA ALA A 348 -8.54 -27.61 -13.04
C ALA A 348 -9.47 -27.64 -14.26
N ARG A 349 -10.66 -28.26 -14.14
CA ARG A 349 -11.64 -28.33 -15.23
C ARG A 349 -12.48 -27.05 -15.26
N LEU A 350 -12.44 -26.35 -16.38
CA LEU A 350 -13.29 -25.19 -16.67
C LEU A 350 -14.46 -25.63 -17.59
N PRO A 351 -15.71 -25.74 -17.08
CA PRO A 351 -16.85 -26.10 -17.92
C PRO A 351 -17.11 -25.04 -18.98
N ARG A 352 -17.46 -25.46 -20.21
CA ARG A 352 -17.75 -24.57 -21.34
C ARG A 352 -16.63 -23.53 -21.59
N ALA A 353 -15.37 -23.94 -21.37
CA ALA A 353 -14.20 -23.08 -21.51
C ALA A 353 -14.16 -22.39 -22.88
N ASP A 354 -14.33 -23.16 -23.96
CA ASP A 354 -14.25 -22.64 -25.34
C ASP A 354 -15.28 -21.53 -25.60
N GLU A 355 -16.51 -21.71 -25.10
CA GLU A 355 -17.58 -20.70 -25.22
C GLU A 355 -17.27 -19.45 -24.39
N TRP A 356 -16.74 -19.62 -23.18
CA TRP A 356 -16.37 -18.51 -22.31
C TRP A 356 -15.24 -17.69 -22.91
N ILE A 357 -14.19 -18.37 -23.39
CA ILE A 357 -13.04 -17.77 -24.06
C ILE A 357 -13.48 -17.02 -25.31
N ALA A 358 -14.32 -17.62 -26.16
CA ALA A 358 -14.82 -16.99 -27.38
C ALA A 358 -15.59 -15.70 -27.09
N GLN A 359 -16.54 -15.73 -26.14
CA GLN A 359 -17.33 -14.56 -25.78
C GLN A 359 -16.50 -13.46 -25.11
N ILE A 360 -15.50 -13.80 -24.29
CA ILE A 360 -14.57 -12.82 -23.70
C ILE A 360 -13.82 -12.10 -24.82
N ARG A 361 -13.29 -12.83 -25.81
CA ARG A 361 -12.52 -12.26 -26.92
C ARG A 361 -13.38 -11.38 -27.82
N GLU A 362 -14.61 -11.79 -28.09
CA GLU A 362 -15.55 -11.02 -28.90
C GLU A 362 -15.93 -9.71 -28.21
N ALA A 363 -16.20 -9.75 -26.90
CA ALA A 363 -16.60 -8.58 -26.13
C ALA A 363 -15.44 -7.65 -25.74
N LEU A 364 -14.20 -8.16 -25.68
CA LEU A 364 -13.02 -7.43 -25.22
C LEU A 364 -11.87 -7.54 -26.23
N PRO A 365 -11.87 -6.73 -27.30
CA PRO A 365 -10.86 -6.83 -28.37
C PRO A 365 -9.43 -6.52 -27.90
N GLY A 366 -9.25 -5.81 -26.77
CA GLY A 366 -7.93 -5.53 -26.18
C GLY A 366 -7.33 -6.67 -25.35
N VAL A 367 -8.07 -7.76 -25.13
CA VAL A 367 -7.57 -8.93 -24.40
C VAL A 367 -6.63 -9.73 -25.32
N THR A 368 -5.37 -9.86 -24.90
CA THR A 368 -4.33 -10.62 -25.61
C THR A 368 -3.94 -11.90 -24.86
N SER A 369 -4.41 -12.06 -23.62
CA SER A 369 -4.12 -13.21 -22.77
C SER A 369 -5.33 -13.60 -21.93
N ILE A 370 -5.74 -14.86 -22.02
CA ILE A 370 -6.72 -15.47 -21.12
C ILE A 370 -6.06 -16.69 -20.49
N VAL A 371 -5.98 -16.68 -19.17
CA VAL A 371 -5.30 -17.73 -18.39
C VAL A 371 -6.19 -18.22 -17.25
N GLN A 372 -6.00 -19.47 -16.87
CA GLN A 372 -6.61 -20.06 -15.69
C GLN A 372 -5.54 -20.23 -14.63
N ASN A 373 -5.81 -19.81 -13.40
CA ASN A 373 -5.01 -20.19 -12.25
C ASN A 373 -5.84 -21.10 -11.33
N VAL A 374 -5.29 -22.24 -10.93
CA VAL A 374 -6.02 -23.25 -10.15
C VAL A 374 -5.63 -23.13 -8.68
N ASN A 375 -6.60 -22.78 -7.84
CA ASN A 375 -6.43 -22.71 -6.40
C ASN A 375 -7.55 -23.45 -5.65
N THR A 376 -7.29 -24.70 -5.28
CA THR A 376 -8.19 -25.57 -4.52
C THR A 376 -7.98 -25.48 -3.00
N LYS A 377 -7.02 -24.68 -2.53
CA LYS A 377 -6.69 -24.55 -1.11
C LYS A 377 -7.69 -23.61 -0.42
N ARG A 378 -8.10 -23.96 0.80
CA ARG A 378 -8.84 -23.07 1.71
C ARG A 378 -7.88 -22.07 2.36
N THR A 379 -7.58 -21.01 1.64
CA THR A 379 -6.59 -20.00 2.01
C THR A 379 -7.00 -18.63 1.47
N ASN A 380 -6.48 -17.59 2.12
CA ASN A 380 -6.60 -16.19 1.69
C ASN A 380 -5.64 -15.84 0.54
N VAL A 381 -4.68 -16.71 0.22
CA VAL A 381 -3.83 -16.56 -0.98
C VAL A 381 -4.72 -16.73 -2.21
N ILE A 382 -4.69 -15.75 -3.11
CA ILE A 382 -5.54 -15.71 -4.30
C ILE A 382 -5.10 -16.77 -5.31
N PHE A 383 -3.83 -16.76 -5.71
CA PHE A 383 -3.30 -17.69 -6.68
C PHE A 383 -2.90 -19.03 -6.05
N GLY A 384 -3.14 -20.11 -6.79
CA GLY A 384 -2.52 -21.40 -6.54
C GLY A 384 -1.28 -21.60 -7.42
N ASP A 385 -0.77 -22.81 -7.39
CA ASP A 385 0.57 -23.11 -7.91
C ASP A 385 0.55 -23.43 -9.42
N GLU A 386 -0.63 -23.74 -9.99
CA GLU A 386 -0.80 -24.12 -11.39
C GLU A 386 -1.45 -22.98 -12.19
N THR A 387 -0.82 -22.57 -13.28
CA THR A 387 -1.35 -21.59 -14.24
C THR A 387 -1.36 -22.20 -15.63
N LYS A 388 -2.48 -22.08 -16.34
CA LYS A 388 -2.68 -22.61 -17.70
C LYS A 388 -3.04 -21.49 -18.65
N LEU A 389 -2.36 -21.43 -19.79
CA LEU A 389 -2.79 -20.62 -20.90
C LEU A 389 -4.08 -21.23 -21.48
N LEU A 390 -5.15 -20.44 -21.52
CA LEU A 390 -6.39 -20.82 -22.19
C LEU A 390 -6.43 -20.29 -23.62
N TRP A 391 -5.94 -19.06 -23.83
CA TRP A 391 -5.86 -18.45 -25.14
C TRP A 391 -4.87 -17.26 -25.16
N GLY A 392 -4.21 -17.05 -26.31
CA GLY A 392 -3.35 -15.91 -26.54
C GLY A 392 -1.93 -16.13 -26.04
N SER A 393 -1.42 -15.22 -25.20
CA SER A 393 -0.06 -15.24 -24.65
C SER A 393 -0.04 -15.60 -23.15
N GLU A 394 1.05 -16.21 -22.65
CA GLU A 394 1.27 -16.44 -21.21
C GLU A 394 1.59 -15.15 -20.44
N VAL A 395 1.98 -14.10 -21.17
CA VAL A 395 2.38 -12.80 -20.64
C VAL A 395 1.66 -11.69 -21.40
N ILE A 396 1.50 -10.53 -20.75
CA ILE A 396 1.26 -9.27 -21.44
C ILE A 396 2.51 -8.41 -21.36
N TYR A 397 2.63 -7.45 -22.26
CA TYR A 397 3.72 -6.48 -22.22
C TYR A 397 3.26 -5.15 -21.65
N ASP A 398 4.14 -4.49 -20.92
CA ASP A 398 4.01 -3.07 -20.55
C ASP A 398 5.37 -2.40 -20.67
N GLU A 399 5.41 -1.07 -20.54
CA GLU A 399 6.64 -0.29 -20.61
C GLU A 399 6.74 0.68 -19.43
N LEU A 400 7.93 0.75 -18.82
CA LEU A 400 8.28 1.75 -17.82
C LEU A 400 9.55 2.45 -18.30
N ASP A 401 9.44 3.74 -18.59
CA ASP A 401 10.57 4.60 -18.96
C ASP A 401 11.45 4.07 -20.12
N GLY A 402 10.82 3.51 -21.15
CA GLY A 402 11.49 2.91 -22.31
C GLY A 402 11.94 1.45 -22.12
N ILE A 403 11.74 0.87 -20.94
CA ILE A 403 12.06 -0.54 -20.67
C ILE A 403 10.77 -1.37 -20.75
N ARG A 404 10.77 -2.37 -21.63
CA ARG A 404 9.63 -3.26 -21.86
C ARG A 404 9.67 -4.44 -20.89
N PHE A 405 8.54 -4.78 -20.28
CA PHE A 405 8.42 -5.90 -19.35
C PHE A 405 7.40 -6.91 -19.84
N ALA A 406 7.77 -8.19 -19.86
CA ALA A 406 6.85 -9.31 -19.96
C ALA A 406 6.28 -9.63 -18.58
N ILE A 407 4.95 -9.60 -18.46
CA ILE A 407 4.23 -9.71 -17.20
C ILE A 407 3.36 -10.98 -17.24
N SER A 408 3.79 -12.01 -16.49
CA SER A 408 3.03 -13.24 -16.30
C SER A 408 1.87 -13.06 -15.31
N ALA A 409 0.96 -14.03 -15.21
CA ALA A 409 -0.23 -13.93 -14.35
C ALA A 409 0.10 -13.77 -12.85
N ARG A 410 1.14 -14.46 -12.38
CA ARG A 410 1.52 -14.54 -10.96
C ARG A 410 2.63 -13.56 -10.58
N SER A 411 3.34 -12.95 -11.54
CA SER A 411 4.45 -12.06 -11.24
C SER A 411 4.03 -10.83 -10.45
N PHE A 412 4.88 -10.40 -9.52
CA PHE A 412 4.75 -9.07 -8.94
C PHE A 412 5.18 -8.02 -9.98
N TYR A 413 4.34 -7.01 -10.16
CA TYR A 413 4.60 -5.83 -10.96
C TYR A 413 3.85 -4.68 -10.28
N GLN A 414 4.49 -3.52 -10.20
CA GLN A 414 3.91 -2.38 -9.52
C GLN A 414 2.60 -1.97 -10.18
N VAL A 415 1.61 -1.64 -9.36
CA VAL A 415 0.24 -1.44 -9.86
C VAL A 415 0.00 -0.03 -10.40
N ASN A 416 0.89 0.92 -10.12
CA ASN A 416 0.80 2.30 -10.57
C ASN A 416 2.03 2.63 -11.44
N PRO A 417 1.97 2.42 -12.76
CA PRO A 417 3.11 2.60 -13.66
C PRO A 417 3.74 4.01 -13.59
N GLN A 418 2.92 5.06 -13.50
CA GLN A 418 3.40 6.44 -13.43
C GLN A 418 4.27 6.68 -12.18
N GLN A 419 3.77 6.27 -11.01
CA GLN A 419 4.51 6.43 -9.76
C GLN A 419 5.67 5.44 -9.63
N THR A 420 5.60 4.31 -10.32
CA THR A 420 6.71 3.36 -10.44
C THR A 420 7.92 4.00 -11.13
N VAL A 421 7.68 4.70 -12.25
CA VAL A 421 8.75 5.45 -12.93
C VAL A 421 9.34 6.52 -12.01
N ALA A 422 8.52 7.27 -11.27
CA ALA A 422 9.00 8.28 -10.32
C ALA A 422 9.86 7.65 -9.21
N LEU A 423 9.39 6.55 -8.61
CA LEU A 423 10.10 5.80 -7.57
C LEU A 423 11.45 5.27 -8.07
N TYR A 424 11.47 4.61 -9.24
CA TYR A 424 12.67 3.97 -9.76
C TYR A 424 13.70 4.98 -10.28
N ARG A 425 13.27 6.08 -10.91
CA ARG A 425 14.19 7.18 -11.25
C ARG A 425 14.87 7.73 -10.01
N LYS A 426 14.14 7.89 -8.91
CA LYS A 426 14.73 8.32 -7.63
C LYS A 426 15.69 7.27 -7.06
N ALA A 427 15.39 5.98 -7.18
CA ALA A 427 16.31 4.92 -6.77
C ALA A 427 17.62 4.94 -7.57
N VAL A 428 17.55 5.14 -8.89
CA VAL A 428 18.73 5.31 -9.76
C VAL A 428 19.51 6.58 -9.41
N GLU A 429 18.81 7.70 -9.19
CA GLU A 429 19.43 8.97 -8.75
C GLU A 429 20.19 8.78 -7.44
N TYR A 430 19.58 8.13 -6.45
CA TYR A 430 20.22 7.85 -5.16
C TYR A 430 21.33 6.82 -5.27
N ALA A 431 21.34 5.94 -6.28
CA ALA A 431 22.46 5.03 -6.51
C ALA A 431 23.73 5.79 -6.96
N ARG A 432 23.59 6.99 -7.56
CA ARG A 432 24.68 7.84 -8.10
C ARG A 432 25.65 7.05 -9.00
N LEU A 433 25.09 6.39 -10.01
CA LEU A 433 25.83 5.58 -10.96
C LEU A 433 26.54 6.47 -12.00
N THR A 434 27.76 6.09 -12.38
CA THR A 434 28.61 6.78 -13.37
C THR A 434 28.96 5.92 -14.57
N GLY A 435 28.72 4.60 -14.50
CA GLY A 435 28.96 3.64 -15.59
C GLY A 435 29.87 2.48 -15.21
N ASP A 436 30.57 2.59 -14.09
CA ASP A 436 31.59 1.62 -13.66
C ASP A 436 31.14 0.75 -12.47
N GLU A 437 30.07 1.15 -11.79
CA GLU A 437 29.66 0.55 -10.52
C GLU A 437 29.12 -0.88 -10.70
N THR A 438 29.48 -1.75 -9.75
CA THR A 438 28.80 -3.03 -9.53
C THR A 438 27.66 -2.85 -8.54
N VAL A 439 26.44 -3.15 -8.98
CA VAL A 439 25.22 -3.02 -8.19
C VAL A 439 24.66 -4.41 -7.85
N ILE A 440 24.28 -4.62 -6.59
CA ILE A 440 23.47 -5.77 -6.19
C ILE A 440 22.04 -5.30 -5.91
N ASP A 441 21.07 -5.92 -6.56
CA ASP A 441 19.63 -5.71 -6.33
C ASP A 441 19.07 -6.92 -5.57
N ALA A 442 18.80 -6.75 -4.28
CA ALA A 442 18.23 -7.80 -3.45
C ALA A 442 16.70 -7.70 -3.43
N TYR A 443 16.03 -8.85 -3.56
CA TYR A 443 14.59 -8.94 -3.81
C TYR A 443 14.19 -8.39 -5.19
N CYS A 444 15.02 -8.66 -6.20
CA CYS A 444 14.89 -8.04 -7.52
C CYS A 444 13.59 -8.39 -8.26
N GLY A 445 12.81 -9.39 -7.80
CA GLY A 445 11.57 -9.81 -8.44
C GLY A 445 11.79 -10.20 -9.91
N ILE A 446 11.04 -9.55 -10.81
CA ILE A 446 11.18 -9.73 -12.27
C ILE A 446 12.23 -8.79 -12.89
N GLY A 447 13.13 -8.23 -12.07
CA GLY A 447 14.21 -7.35 -12.49
C GLY A 447 13.77 -5.91 -12.76
N THR A 448 12.64 -5.44 -12.26
CA THR A 448 12.15 -4.09 -12.61
C THR A 448 13.12 -3.00 -12.21
N ILE A 449 13.64 -3.01 -10.98
CA ILE A 449 14.65 -2.06 -10.51
C ILE A 449 16.01 -2.36 -11.16
N SER A 450 16.42 -3.63 -11.18
CA SER A 450 17.66 -4.10 -11.82
C SER A 450 17.86 -3.55 -13.23
N LEU A 451 16.84 -3.61 -14.09
CA LEU A 451 16.94 -3.15 -15.48
C LEU A 451 16.97 -1.63 -15.61
N PHE A 452 16.36 -0.88 -14.67
CA PHE A 452 16.53 0.57 -14.57
C PHE A 452 17.99 0.93 -14.23
N LEU A 453 18.57 0.24 -13.25
CA LEU A 453 19.96 0.44 -12.82
C LEU A 453 20.96 0.06 -13.92
N ALA A 454 20.71 -1.03 -14.64
CA ALA A 454 21.60 -1.55 -15.68
C ALA A 454 21.84 -0.58 -16.85
N ARG A 455 20.97 0.41 -17.05
CA ARG A 455 21.18 1.48 -18.05
C ARG A 455 22.33 2.42 -17.71
N GLN A 456 22.75 2.48 -16.44
CA GLN A 456 23.78 3.40 -15.96
C GLN A 456 24.88 2.71 -15.13
N ALA A 457 24.68 1.47 -14.69
CA ALA A 457 25.69 0.70 -13.95
C ALA A 457 26.65 -0.04 -14.89
N GLY A 458 27.86 -0.34 -14.41
CA GLY A 458 28.78 -1.22 -15.10
C GLY A 458 28.29 -2.67 -15.11
N GLN A 459 27.81 -3.16 -13.98
CA GLN A 459 27.23 -4.50 -13.84
C GLN A 459 26.14 -4.53 -12.76
N VAL A 460 25.05 -5.25 -13.00
CA VAL A 460 23.98 -5.51 -12.04
C VAL A 460 23.88 -7.01 -11.71
N TYR A 461 23.71 -7.34 -10.43
CA TYR A 461 23.43 -8.67 -9.93
C TYR A 461 22.11 -8.67 -9.15
N GLY A 462 21.09 -9.35 -9.68
CA GLY A 462 19.79 -9.50 -9.03
C GLY A 462 19.64 -10.84 -8.32
N VAL A 463 19.13 -10.83 -7.09
CA VAL A 463 18.76 -12.05 -6.35
C VAL A 463 17.28 -12.03 -5.96
N GLU A 464 16.61 -13.17 -6.14
CA GLU A 464 15.20 -13.37 -5.78
C GLU A 464 14.96 -14.85 -5.42
N VAL A 465 14.09 -15.11 -4.44
CA VAL A 465 13.80 -16.46 -3.95
C VAL A 465 12.85 -17.22 -4.87
N VAL A 466 12.03 -16.52 -5.65
CA VAL A 466 11.04 -17.12 -6.55
C VAL A 466 11.69 -17.46 -7.90
N PRO A 467 11.81 -18.75 -8.28
CA PRO A 467 12.46 -19.16 -9.52
C PRO A 467 11.80 -18.58 -10.78
N GLU A 468 10.47 -18.51 -10.80
CA GLU A 468 9.70 -17.96 -11.92
C GLU A 468 9.96 -16.47 -12.12
N ALA A 469 10.19 -15.72 -11.03
CA ALA A 469 10.51 -14.31 -11.11
C ALA A 469 11.90 -14.08 -11.73
N ILE A 470 12.89 -14.91 -11.40
CA ILE A 470 14.22 -14.87 -12.04
C ILE A 470 14.16 -15.26 -13.51
N GLN A 471 13.30 -16.21 -13.90
CA GLN A 471 13.07 -16.52 -15.31
C GLN A 471 12.48 -15.33 -16.06
N ASP A 472 11.48 -14.66 -15.48
CA ASP A 472 10.90 -13.43 -16.01
C ASP A 472 11.96 -12.31 -16.08
N ALA A 473 12.82 -12.16 -15.07
CA ALA A 473 13.90 -11.17 -15.03
C ALA A 473 14.92 -11.35 -16.17
N ARG A 474 15.37 -12.60 -16.40
CA ARG A 474 16.27 -12.92 -17.51
C ARG A 474 15.63 -12.65 -18.87
N ARG A 475 14.36 -13.02 -19.04
CA ARG A 475 13.60 -12.73 -20.26
C ARG A 475 13.44 -11.23 -20.48
N ASN A 476 13.20 -10.46 -19.41
CA ASN A 476 13.09 -9.00 -19.49
C ASN A 476 14.44 -8.37 -19.84
N ALA A 477 15.56 -8.86 -19.31
CA ALA A 477 16.88 -8.40 -19.71
C ALA A 477 17.14 -8.63 -21.20
N GLU A 478 16.87 -9.85 -21.69
CA GLU A 478 16.99 -10.21 -23.10
C GLU A 478 16.07 -9.36 -24.00
N LEU A 479 14.82 -9.15 -23.60
CA LEU A 479 13.82 -8.34 -24.31
C LEU A 479 14.29 -6.90 -24.53
N ASN A 480 15.10 -6.36 -23.61
CA ASN A 480 15.63 -5.00 -23.68
C ASN A 480 17.08 -4.93 -24.16
N GLY A 481 17.68 -6.06 -24.57
CA GLY A 481 19.09 -6.10 -24.98
C GLY A 481 20.07 -5.73 -23.86
N ILE A 482 19.68 -5.91 -22.59
CA ILE A 482 20.50 -5.58 -21.42
C ILE A 482 21.37 -6.81 -21.09
N ALA A 483 22.66 -6.72 -21.42
CA ALA A 483 23.62 -7.82 -21.23
C ALA A 483 24.39 -7.76 -19.91
N ASN A 484 24.42 -6.60 -19.24
CA ASN A 484 25.14 -6.35 -17.98
C ASN A 484 24.28 -6.59 -16.73
N ALA A 485 23.24 -7.44 -16.81
CA ALA A 485 22.40 -7.82 -15.68
C ALA A 485 22.39 -9.35 -15.52
N THR A 486 22.85 -9.83 -14.35
CA THR A 486 22.90 -11.27 -14.01
C THR A 486 21.91 -11.56 -12.89
N PHE A 487 21.16 -12.65 -12.98
CA PHE A 487 20.11 -12.99 -12.02
C PHE A 487 20.30 -14.40 -11.43
N GLU A 488 20.18 -14.54 -10.11
CA GLU A 488 20.28 -15.82 -9.41
C GLU A 488 19.12 -16.08 -8.45
N VAL A 489 18.67 -17.35 -8.40
CA VAL A 489 17.64 -17.80 -7.49
C VAL A 489 18.26 -18.11 -6.13
N GLY A 490 17.73 -17.53 -5.06
CA GLY A 490 18.12 -17.89 -3.71
C GLY A 490 17.77 -16.84 -2.66
N LEU A 491 18.07 -17.15 -1.41
CA LEU A 491 17.99 -16.18 -0.31
C LEU A 491 19.13 -15.16 -0.44
N SER A 492 18.81 -13.88 -0.28
CA SER A 492 19.78 -12.79 -0.41
C SER A 492 20.95 -12.97 0.57
N GLU A 493 20.67 -13.39 1.80
CA GLU A 493 21.64 -13.69 2.87
C GLU A 493 22.50 -14.93 2.62
N GLU A 494 22.20 -15.74 1.59
CA GLU A 494 23.04 -16.88 1.16
C GLU A 494 23.79 -16.56 -0.14
N VAL A 495 23.11 -15.94 -1.09
CA VAL A 495 23.63 -15.63 -2.42
C VAL A 495 24.65 -14.50 -2.37
N MET A 496 24.37 -13.41 -1.65
CA MET A 496 25.25 -12.25 -1.61
C MET A 496 26.60 -12.54 -0.93
N PRO A 497 26.66 -13.26 0.22
CA PRO A 497 27.95 -13.66 0.79
C PRO A 497 28.76 -14.59 -0.13
N ARG A 498 28.09 -15.48 -0.88
CA ARG A 498 28.76 -16.35 -1.85
C ARG A 498 29.35 -15.53 -3.01
N TRP A 499 28.62 -14.57 -3.56
CA TRP A 499 29.15 -13.64 -4.57
C TRP A 499 30.36 -12.87 -4.05
N ARG A 500 30.31 -12.38 -2.80
CA ARG A 500 31.46 -11.75 -2.16
C ARG A 500 32.66 -12.69 -2.07
N ALA A 501 32.45 -13.96 -1.68
CA ALA A 501 33.51 -14.97 -1.64
C ALA A 501 34.09 -15.30 -3.02
N GLN A 502 33.32 -15.08 -4.10
CA GLN A 502 33.76 -15.19 -5.49
C GLN A 502 34.48 -13.92 -6.01
N GLY A 503 34.65 -12.90 -5.17
CA GLY A 503 35.34 -11.66 -5.51
C GLY A 503 34.43 -10.56 -6.06
N ILE A 504 33.11 -10.74 -6.09
CA ILE A 504 32.17 -9.68 -6.46
C ILE A 504 32.09 -8.69 -5.30
N GLN A 505 32.54 -7.45 -5.55
CA GLN A 505 32.46 -6.34 -4.63
C GLN A 505 31.39 -5.37 -5.12
N ALA A 506 30.39 -5.09 -4.28
CA ALA A 506 29.33 -4.17 -4.63
C ALA A 506 29.70 -2.73 -4.23
N ASP A 507 29.56 -1.80 -5.17
CA ASP A 507 29.64 -0.36 -4.93
C ASP A 507 28.30 0.17 -4.38
N VAL A 508 27.20 -0.44 -4.84
CA VAL A 508 25.84 -0.11 -4.42
C VAL A 508 25.07 -1.39 -4.13
N ILE A 509 24.34 -1.43 -3.00
CA ILE A 509 23.31 -2.43 -2.76
C ILE A 509 21.94 -1.74 -2.77
N VAL A 510 21.01 -2.25 -3.57
CA VAL A 510 19.62 -1.83 -3.60
C VAL A 510 18.76 -2.91 -2.95
N VAL A 511 17.81 -2.51 -2.10
CA VAL A 511 16.84 -3.42 -1.48
C VAL A 511 15.42 -2.90 -1.67
N ASP A 512 14.50 -3.78 -2.09
CA ASP A 512 13.05 -3.54 -2.13
C ASP A 512 12.29 -4.67 -1.39
N PRO A 513 12.43 -4.75 -0.06
CA PRO A 513 11.89 -5.88 0.70
C PRO A 513 10.36 -5.86 0.81
N PRO A 514 9.75 -7.01 1.17
CA PRO A 514 8.32 -7.06 1.49
C PRO A 514 7.96 -6.17 2.68
N ARG A 515 6.64 -6.00 2.94
CA ARG A 515 6.08 -5.15 4.02
C ARG A 515 6.66 -5.38 5.43
N LYS A 516 7.30 -6.52 5.70
CA LYS A 516 7.96 -6.83 6.98
C LYS A 516 9.34 -6.18 7.13
N GLY A 517 9.85 -5.52 6.08
CA GLY A 517 11.22 -5.01 5.97
C GLY A 517 12.22 -6.11 5.60
N CYS A 518 13.51 -5.75 5.64
CA CYS A 518 14.60 -6.71 5.44
C CYS A 518 14.60 -7.76 6.55
N ASP A 519 15.00 -8.98 6.19
CA ASP A 519 15.36 -9.98 7.20
C ASP A 519 16.67 -9.56 7.90
N GLU A 520 16.80 -9.87 9.20
CA GLU A 520 17.95 -9.47 10.01
C GLU A 520 19.28 -9.96 9.42
N ALA A 521 19.30 -11.19 8.91
CA ALA A 521 20.45 -11.77 8.24
C ALA A 521 20.88 -11.00 6.97
N LEU A 522 19.93 -10.40 6.24
CA LEU A 522 20.25 -9.55 5.10
C LEU A 522 20.86 -8.22 5.55
N LEU A 523 20.32 -7.59 6.59
CA LEU A 523 20.91 -6.36 7.15
C LEU A 523 22.35 -6.63 7.61
N GLU A 524 22.57 -7.73 8.31
CA GLU A 524 23.91 -8.15 8.75
C GLU A 524 24.84 -8.43 7.55
N THR A 525 24.33 -9.03 6.49
CA THR A 525 25.06 -9.22 5.23
C THR A 525 25.49 -7.88 4.62
N ILE A 526 24.59 -6.89 4.55
CA ILE A 526 24.93 -5.54 4.04
C ILE A 526 26.03 -4.89 4.89
N LEU A 527 25.94 -5.02 6.22
CA LEU A 527 26.95 -4.51 7.14
C LEU A 527 28.32 -5.21 6.99
N GLN A 528 28.33 -6.50 6.64
CA GLN A 528 29.57 -7.26 6.37
C GLN A 528 30.16 -6.98 4.99
N MET A 529 29.32 -6.79 3.98
CA MET A 529 29.74 -6.45 2.61
C MET A 529 30.30 -5.03 2.53
N ARG A 530 29.79 -4.11 3.36
CA ARG A 530 30.25 -2.72 3.47
C ARG A 530 30.27 -1.95 2.13
N PRO A 531 29.25 -2.04 1.24
CA PRO A 531 29.20 -1.15 0.07
C PRO A 531 29.30 0.32 0.48
N PRO A 532 29.95 1.19 -0.31
CA PRO A 532 29.91 2.63 -0.10
C PRO A 532 28.48 3.20 0.00
N ARG A 533 27.53 2.60 -0.74
CA ARG A 533 26.15 3.09 -0.83
C ARG A 533 25.11 1.99 -0.72
N VAL A 534 24.00 2.33 -0.07
CA VAL A 534 22.78 1.51 -0.06
C VAL A 534 21.60 2.37 -0.50
N VAL A 535 20.75 1.83 -1.37
CA VAL A 535 19.45 2.44 -1.71
C VAL A 535 18.36 1.52 -1.18
N TYR A 536 17.48 2.08 -0.35
CA TYR A 536 16.38 1.32 0.26
C TYR A 536 15.05 1.81 -0.31
N VAL A 537 14.32 0.92 -0.99
CA VAL A 537 12.94 1.13 -1.43
C VAL A 537 12.01 0.45 -0.41
N SER A 538 10.97 1.14 0.07
CA SER A 538 10.08 0.59 1.09
C SER A 538 8.64 1.02 0.94
N CYS A 539 7.74 0.04 1.03
CA CYS A 539 6.29 0.25 1.08
C CYS A 539 5.74 0.48 2.50
N ASN A 540 6.62 0.47 3.52
CA ASN A 540 6.23 0.58 4.93
C ASN A 540 7.22 1.43 5.74
N PRO A 541 6.86 2.68 6.11
CA PRO A 541 7.70 3.56 6.88
C PRO A 541 8.12 3.02 8.26
N ALA A 542 7.29 2.18 8.90
CA ALA A 542 7.57 1.67 10.23
C ALA A 542 8.72 0.65 10.22
N THR A 543 8.68 -0.30 9.29
CA THR A 543 9.77 -1.30 9.14
C THR A 543 11.00 -0.66 8.53
N LEU A 544 10.84 0.30 7.61
CA LEU A 544 11.95 1.12 7.12
C LEU A 544 12.69 1.79 8.28
N ALA A 545 11.99 2.47 9.18
CA ALA A 545 12.62 3.15 10.32
C ALA A 545 13.36 2.18 11.26
N ARG A 546 12.83 0.97 11.46
CA ARG A 546 13.52 -0.09 12.21
C ARG A 546 14.83 -0.51 11.51
N ASP A 547 14.78 -0.75 10.21
CA ASP A 547 15.91 -1.26 9.45
C ASP A 547 17.02 -0.21 9.29
N LEU A 548 16.64 1.05 9.05
CA LEU A 548 17.57 2.18 9.07
C LEU A 548 18.29 2.31 10.41
N ARG A 549 17.61 2.09 11.54
CA ARG A 549 18.25 2.12 12.87
C ARG A 549 19.32 1.05 13.01
N VAL A 550 19.11 -0.15 12.45
CA VAL A 550 20.12 -1.22 12.44
C VAL A 550 21.31 -0.80 11.58
N LEU A 551 21.06 -0.30 10.37
CA LEU A 551 22.12 0.13 9.45
C LEU A 551 22.95 1.29 10.03
N GLU A 552 22.31 2.29 10.65
CA GLU A 552 23.04 3.37 11.32
C GLU A 552 23.88 2.90 12.50
N GLY A 553 23.37 1.93 13.27
CA GLY A 553 24.15 1.27 14.32
C GLY A 553 25.37 0.51 13.79
N GLY A 554 25.37 0.14 12.51
CA GLY A 554 26.45 -0.58 11.82
C GLY A 554 27.40 0.29 11.00
N GLY A 555 27.36 1.61 11.15
CA GLY A 555 28.27 2.54 10.47
C GLY A 555 27.78 3.03 9.11
N TYR A 556 26.47 3.07 8.90
CA TYR A 556 25.84 3.80 7.80
C TYR A 556 25.13 5.05 8.30
N LYS A 557 24.69 5.89 7.38
CA LYS A 557 23.85 7.04 7.66
C LYS A 557 22.80 7.20 6.57
N ALA A 558 21.53 7.29 6.96
CA ALA A 558 20.49 7.73 6.05
C ALA A 558 20.67 9.24 5.82
N VAL A 559 20.74 9.65 4.56
CA VAL A 559 20.97 11.07 4.20
C VAL A 559 19.64 11.74 3.85
N GLU A 560 18.85 11.07 3.02
CA GLU A 560 17.61 11.62 2.51
C GLU A 560 16.58 10.54 2.19
N VAL A 561 15.31 10.91 2.32
CA VAL A 561 14.14 10.08 2.04
C VAL A 561 13.22 10.83 1.10
N GLN A 562 12.85 10.18 0.01
CA GLN A 562 11.81 10.64 -0.91
C GLN A 562 10.55 9.78 -0.73
N PRO A 563 9.49 10.30 -0.09
CA PRO A 563 8.19 9.67 -0.12
C PRO A 563 7.58 9.76 -1.52
N VAL A 564 6.89 8.72 -1.96
CA VAL A 564 6.22 8.62 -3.25
C VAL A 564 4.81 8.12 -3.03
N ASP A 565 3.83 8.85 -3.57
CA ASP A 565 2.43 8.47 -3.50
C ASP A 565 2.08 7.42 -4.56
N MET A 566 2.58 6.19 -4.35
CA MET A 566 2.27 5.04 -5.19
C MET A 566 0.77 4.69 -5.19
N PHE A 567 0.05 5.05 -4.13
CA PHE A 567 -1.35 4.67 -3.92
C PHE A 567 -2.20 5.86 -3.45
N PRO A 568 -2.55 6.79 -4.36
CA PRO A 568 -3.46 7.88 -4.04
C PRO A 568 -4.77 7.39 -3.42
N HIS A 569 -5.37 8.22 -2.56
CA HIS A 569 -6.60 7.91 -1.82
C HIS A 569 -6.51 6.78 -0.80
N THR A 570 -5.32 6.19 -0.61
CA THR A 570 -5.03 5.21 0.43
C THR A 570 -3.99 5.76 1.40
N THR A 571 -3.85 5.13 2.56
CA THR A 571 -2.86 5.51 3.56
C THR A 571 -1.44 5.03 3.25
N HIS A 572 -1.26 4.22 2.20
CA HIS A 572 0.05 3.69 1.83
C HIS A 572 0.95 4.77 1.24
N VAL A 573 2.24 4.71 1.55
CA VAL A 573 3.30 5.56 1.01
C VAL A 573 4.51 4.67 0.73
N GLU A 574 5.08 4.80 -0.47
CA GLU A 574 6.36 4.21 -0.81
C GLU A 574 7.47 5.22 -0.47
N CYS A 575 8.68 4.75 -0.20
CA CYS A 575 9.83 5.59 0.12
C CYS A 575 11.06 5.08 -0.60
N VAL A 576 11.91 5.98 -1.09
CA VAL A 576 13.28 5.68 -1.48
C VAL A 576 14.22 6.40 -0.52
N VAL A 577 15.23 5.71 -0.01
CA VAL A 577 16.22 6.26 0.92
C VAL A 577 17.61 6.15 0.34
N GLY A 578 18.34 7.26 0.31
CA GLY A 578 19.76 7.30 0.03
C GLY A 578 20.55 7.09 1.34
N ILE A 579 21.35 6.05 1.39
CA ILE A 579 22.13 5.67 2.58
C ILE A 579 23.60 5.59 2.19
N CYS A 580 24.46 6.28 2.94
CA CYS A 580 25.90 6.28 2.71
C CYS A 580 26.63 5.60 3.86
N ARG A 581 27.72 4.90 3.55
CA ARG A 581 28.64 4.40 4.58
C ARG A 581 29.32 5.58 5.26
N VAL A 582 29.43 5.52 6.59
CA VAL A 582 30.24 6.46 7.36
C VAL A 582 31.64 5.88 7.41
N ASP A 583 32.55 6.45 6.62
CA ASP A 583 33.96 6.12 6.70
C ASP A 583 34.54 6.76 7.96
N THR A 584 34.76 5.94 8.99
CA THR A 584 35.50 6.28 10.22
C THR A 584 36.99 6.11 10.04
#